data_AF-A0A7N2MR43-F1
#
_entry.id   AF-A0A7N2MR43-F1
#
_cell.length_a   1.000
_cell.length_b   1.000
_cell.length_c   1.000
_cell.angle_alpha   90.00
_cell.angle_beta   90.00
_cell.angle_gamma   90.00
#
_symmetry.space_group_name_H-M   'P 1'
#
loop_
_entity.id
_entity.type
_entity.pdbx_description
1 polymer ?
#
loop_
_entity_poly.entity_id
_entity_poly.type
_entity_poly.pdbx_seq_one_letter_code
_entity_poly.pdbx_strand_id
1 'polypeptide(L)'
;MFDCSGLAIGLIFAHFIADGISAVAFFKAWATACKAEGISEVVHPRFDLGSFFPPRENVMPGVPPMKQGDLIISQRFVFNGAAISSLKAIAKGGACDSESLTKRQPSRVMVVIALIWKAILAAANAEHGNFRASILCHSLNLRGKTALPIPDNSFGNLYNLHGGQCSMETMRSRLNYMNWWMHFMIQ
;
A
#
# COMPACT_ATOMS: atom_id res chain seq x y z
N MET A 1 10.66 20.51 20.85
CA MET A 1 12.04 20.57 20.31
C MET A 1 12.82 19.51 21.07
N PHE A 2 13.58 18.66 20.38
CA PHE A 2 14.38 17.61 21.02
C PHE A 2 15.68 18.19 21.59
N ASP A 3 16.29 17.49 22.54
CA ASP A 3 17.56 17.90 23.17
C ASP A 3 18.70 18.06 22.14
N CYS A 4 18.61 17.38 21.00
CA CYS A 4 19.54 17.53 19.87
C CYS A 4 19.19 18.70 18.92
N SER A 5 18.34 19.63 19.35
CA SER A 5 17.78 20.72 18.52
C SER A 5 16.93 20.25 17.34
N GLY A 6 16.62 18.96 17.26
CA GLY A 6 15.73 18.41 16.25
C GLY A 6 14.28 18.87 16.45
N LEU A 7 13.51 18.88 15.36
CA LEU A 7 12.06 19.11 15.38
C LEU A 7 11.36 17.93 14.68
N ALA A 8 10.36 17.36 15.33
CA ALA A 8 9.40 16.46 14.68
C ALA A 8 8.04 17.17 14.62
N ILE A 9 7.39 17.03 13.47
CA ILE A 9 6.05 17.53 13.23
C ILE A 9 5.15 16.32 12.97
N GLY A 10 4.16 16.13 13.82
CA GLY A 10 3.13 15.11 13.67
C GLY A 10 1.81 15.75 13.21
N LEU A 11 1.09 15.05 12.35
CA LEU A 11 -0.25 15.43 11.91
C LEU A 11 -1.17 14.21 12.00
N ILE A 12 -2.41 14.46 12.41
CA ILE A 12 -3.46 13.45 12.52
C ILE A 12 -4.53 13.81 11.50
N PHE A 13 -4.85 12.86 10.63
CA PHE A 13 -5.89 13.01 9.62
C PHE A 13 -7.00 12.01 9.87
N ALA A 14 -8.24 12.48 9.75
CA ALA A 14 -9.37 11.58 9.69
C ALA A 14 -9.39 10.92 8.30
N HIS A 15 -9.14 9.60 8.24
CA HIS A 15 -9.02 8.87 6.97
C HIS A 15 -10.31 8.92 6.13
N PHE A 16 -11.47 9.23 6.72
CA PHE A 16 -12.71 9.44 5.94
C PHE A 16 -12.66 10.69 5.05
N ILE A 17 -11.80 11.67 5.37
CA ILE A 17 -11.63 12.91 4.61
C ILE A 17 -10.61 12.74 3.49
N ALA A 18 -9.49 12.07 3.77
CA ALA A 18 -8.33 12.08 2.88
C ALA A 18 -7.56 10.76 2.91
N ASP A 19 -7.11 10.32 1.72
CA ASP A 19 -6.16 9.23 1.60
C ASP A 19 -4.71 9.70 1.81
N GLY A 20 -3.78 8.75 1.84
CA GLY A 20 -2.36 9.05 2.02
C GLY A 20 -1.76 9.96 0.93
N ILE A 21 -2.28 9.93 -0.29
CA ILE A 21 -1.82 10.80 -1.38
C ILE A 21 -2.25 12.25 -1.11
N SER A 22 -3.50 12.44 -0.70
CA SER A 22 -4.03 13.76 -0.31
C SER A 22 -3.32 14.32 0.91
N ALA A 23 -3.04 13.49 1.91
CA ALA A 23 -2.25 13.90 3.07
C ALA A 23 -0.86 14.39 2.65
N VAL A 24 -0.13 13.62 1.83
CA VAL A 24 1.20 14.03 1.31
C VAL A 24 1.11 15.31 0.47
N ALA A 25 0.07 15.46 -0.34
CA ALA A 25 -0.14 16.69 -1.11
C ALA A 25 -0.33 17.91 -0.20
N PHE A 26 -1.11 17.77 0.87
CA PHE A 26 -1.26 18.80 1.89
C PHE A 26 0.08 19.13 2.57
N PHE A 27 0.86 18.11 2.97
CA PHE A 27 2.20 18.34 3.54
C PHE A 27 3.10 19.13 2.62
N LYS A 28 3.10 18.80 1.32
CA LYS A 28 3.89 19.52 0.32
C LYS A 28 3.40 20.97 0.16
N ALA A 29 2.09 21.16 0.06
CA ALA A 29 1.48 22.50 -0.03
C ALA A 29 1.81 23.36 1.19
N TRP A 30 1.68 22.81 2.39
CA TRP A 30 2.01 23.50 3.64
C TRP A 30 3.51 23.84 3.72
N ALA A 31 4.39 22.89 3.38
CA ALA A 31 5.83 23.14 3.35
C ALA A 31 6.20 24.22 2.33
N THR A 32 5.56 24.24 1.15
CA THR A 32 5.78 25.28 0.14
C THR A 32 5.28 26.64 0.61
N ALA A 33 4.09 26.72 1.20
CA ALA A 33 3.51 27.97 1.70
C ALA A 33 4.38 28.65 2.77
N CYS A 34 5.16 27.86 3.53
CA CYS A 34 6.09 28.36 4.54
C CYS A 34 7.43 28.84 3.97
N LYS A 35 7.69 28.71 2.68
CA LYS A 35 8.92 29.23 2.05
C LYS A 35 8.80 30.73 1.78
N ALA A 36 9.93 31.37 1.46
CA ALA A 36 10.00 32.81 1.19
C ALA A 36 9.11 33.25 0.02
N GLU A 37 8.89 32.36 -0.95
CA GLU A 37 8.02 32.60 -2.12
C GLU A 37 6.51 32.58 -1.74
N GLY A 38 6.15 32.09 -0.55
CA GLY A 38 4.80 32.12 -0.03
C GLY A 38 3.81 31.21 -0.76
N ILE A 39 2.55 31.65 -0.84
CA ILE A 39 1.41 30.84 -1.33
C ILE A 39 1.37 30.72 -2.86
N SER A 40 2.09 31.56 -3.62
CA SER A 40 2.00 31.60 -5.08
C SER A 40 2.40 30.29 -5.76
N GLU A 41 3.34 29.56 -5.17
CA GLU A 41 3.86 28.28 -5.70
C GLU A 41 3.08 27.06 -5.18
N VAL A 42 2.01 27.27 -4.41
CA VAL A 42 1.24 26.17 -3.83
C VAL A 42 0.30 25.58 -4.88
N VAL A 43 0.44 24.27 -5.13
CA VAL A 43 -0.55 23.54 -5.93
C VAL A 43 -1.86 23.46 -5.15
N HIS A 44 -2.90 24.09 -5.67
CA HIS A 44 -4.21 24.07 -5.05
C HIS A 44 -4.92 22.72 -5.25
N PRO A 45 -5.48 22.12 -4.18
CA PRO A 45 -6.28 20.90 -4.30
C PRO A 45 -7.61 21.18 -5.01
N ARG A 46 -8.10 20.20 -5.78
CA ARG A 46 -9.47 20.22 -6.31
C ARG A 46 -10.39 19.36 -5.44
N PHE A 47 -11.56 19.90 -5.11
CA PHE A 47 -12.58 19.25 -4.28
C PHE A 47 -13.81 18.82 -5.08
N ASP A 48 -13.59 18.44 -6.34
CA ASP A 48 -14.63 18.04 -7.30
C ASP A 48 -14.80 16.53 -7.42
N LEU A 49 -14.15 15.74 -6.54
CA LEU A 49 -14.20 14.28 -6.59
C LEU A 49 -15.64 13.72 -6.55
N GLY A 50 -16.53 14.37 -5.79
CA GLY A 50 -17.94 13.99 -5.71
C GLY A 50 -18.72 14.16 -7.01
N SER A 51 -18.23 14.97 -7.96
CA SER A 51 -18.85 15.10 -9.29
C SER A 51 -18.59 13.89 -10.19
N PHE A 52 -17.48 13.18 -9.97
CA PHE A 52 -17.12 11.96 -10.70
C PHE A 52 -17.77 10.70 -10.12
N PHE A 53 -18.11 10.72 -8.84
CA PHE A 53 -18.68 9.59 -8.11
C PHE A 53 -19.98 10.03 -7.41
N PRO A 54 -21.14 9.87 -8.08
CA PRO A 54 -22.41 10.27 -7.49
C PRO A 54 -22.67 9.51 -6.18
N PRO A 55 -23.33 10.15 -5.19
CA PRO A 55 -23.66 9.49 -3.93
C PRO A 55 -24.41 8.18 -4.16
N ARG A 56 -24.03 7.12 -3.44
CA ARG A 56 -24.78 5.86 -3.41
C ARG A 56 -25.76 5.91 -2.24
N GLU A 57 -27.01 5.52 -2.48
CA GLU A 57 -28.06 5.44 -1.44
C GLU A 57 -27.72 4.41 -0.35
N ASN A 58 -26.94 3.38 -0.70
CA ASN A 58 -26.53 2.31 0.20
C ASN A 58 -25.04 2.47 0.57
N VAL A 59 -24.77 3.31 1.56
CA VAL A 59 -23.44 3.38 2.17
C VAL A 59 -23.31 2.17 3.11
N MET A 60 -22.37 1.27 2.82
CA MET A 60 -22.03 0.21 3.76
C MET A 60 -21.65 0.84 5.11
N PRO A 61 -22.17 0.31 6.24
CA PRO A 61 -21.75 0.80 7.54
C PRO A 61 -20.23 0.71 7.67
N GLY A 62 -19.62 1.79 8.15
CA GLY A 62 -18.18 1.85 8.36
C GLY A 62 -17.70 0.68 9.22
N VAL A 63 -16.52 0.15 8.92
CA VAL A 63 -15.91 -0.88 9.77
C VAL A 63 -15.78 -0.28 11.18
N PRO A 64 -16.36 -0.91 12.21
CA PRO A 64 -16.25 -0.40 13.57
C PRO A 64 -14.77 -0.29 13.95
N PRO A 65 -14.39 0.70 14.78
CA PRO A 65 -13.03 0.82 15.24
C PRO A 65 -12.58 -0.52 15.82
N MET A 66 -11.40 -0.97 15.38
CA MET A 66 -10.81 -2.21 15.84
C MET A 66 -10.72 -2.13 17.37
N LYS A 67 -11.24 -3.14 18.08
CA LYS A 67 -11.19 -3.18 19.54
C LYS A 67 -9.75 -2.99 19.99
N GLN A 68 -9.55 -2.30 21.12
CA GLN A 68 -8.24 -2.09 21.70
C GLN A 68 -7.59 -3.46 21.93
N GLY A 69 -6.62 -3.80 21.07
CA GLY A 69 -5.97 -5.10 21.05
C GLY A 69 -4.79 -5.16 22.01
N ASP A 70 -4.04 -6.26 21.92
CA ASP A 70 -2.79 -6.46 22.64
C ASP A 70 -1.76 -5.35 22.36
N LEU A 71 -0.71 -5.29 23.19
CA LEU A 71 0.40 -4.36 23.01
C LEU A 71 1.00 -4.48 21.60
N ILE A 72 0.91 -3.40 20.83
CA ILE A 72 1.51 -3.32 19.49
C ILE A 72 2.93 -2.78 19.61
N ILE A 73 3.92 -3.61 19.28
CA ILE A 73 5.33 -3.18 19.16
C ILE A 73 5.60 -2.83 17.70
N SER A 74 6.06 -1.61 17.46
CA SER A 74 6.45 -1.15 16.11
C SER A 74 7.96 -1.31 15.91
N GLN A 75 8.36 -2.01 14.84
CA GLN A 75 9.77 -2.18 14.45
C GLN A 75 9.99 -1.76 12.99
N ARG A 76 11.14 -1.13 12.72
CA ARG A 76 11.52 -0.68 11.37
C ARG A 76 12.52 -1.64 10.73
N PHE A 77 12.13 -2.23 9.59
CA PHE A 77 13.00 -3.04 8.74
C PHE A 77 13.41 -2.23 7.49
N VAL A 78 14.70 -2.20 7.16
CA VAL A 78 15.23 -1.41 6.04
C VAL A 78 15.80 -2.33 4.96
N PHE A 79 15.25 -2.22 3.74
CA PHE A 79 15.71 -2.96 2.56
C PHE A 79 16.48 -2.03 1.64
N ASN A 80 17.80 -2.25 1.52
CA ASN A 80 18.65 -1.47 0.62
C ASN A 80 18.51 -1.94 -0.85
N GLY A 81 19.17 -1.21 -1.77
CA GLY A 81 19.11 -1.51 -3.20
C GLY A 81 19.57 -2.93 -3.54
N ALA A 82 20.65 -3.40 -2.91
CA ALA A 82 21.19 -4.75 -3.14
C ALA A 82 20.20 -5.85 -2.69
N ALA A 83 19.59 -5.70 -1.51
CA ALA A 83 18.57 -6.63 -1.02
C ALA A 83 17.37 -6.69 -1.96
N ILE A 84 16.88 -5.53 -2.43
CA ILE A 84 15.77 -5.46 -3.39
C ILE A 84 16.13 -6.13 -4.72
N SER A 85 17.34 -5.92 -5.22
CA SER A 85 17.82 -6.58 -6.45
C SER A 85 17.90 -8.10 -6.30
N SER A 86 18.38 -8.58 -5.15
CA SER A 86 18.40 -10.01 -4.82
C SER A 86 16.98 -10.60 -4.78
N LEU A 87 16.03 -9.93 -4.12
CA LEU A 87 14.63 -10.35 -4.09
C LEU A 87 14.01 -10.44 -5.48
N LYS A 88 14.31 -9.47 -6.36
CA LYS A 88 13.86 -9.51 -7.76
C LYS A 88 14.49 -10.67 -8.53
N ALA A 89 15.75 -11.02 -8.28
CA ALA A 89 16.41 -12.15 -8.93
C ALA A 89 15.79 -13.48 -8.50
N ILE A 90 15.53 -13.66 -7.20
CA ILE A 90 14.84 -14.84 -6.65
C ILE A 90 13.44 -14.99 -7.28
N ALA A 91 12.71 -13.88 -7.40
CA ALA A 91 11.39 -13.87 -8.03
C ALA A 91 11.41 -14.31 -9.50
N LYS A 92 12.51 -14.09 -10.23
CA LYS A 92 12.67 -14.57 -11.62
C LYS A 92 13.03 -16.05 -11.69
N GLY A 93 13.97 -16.48 -10.84
CA GLY A 93 14.51 -17.84 -10.88
C GLY A 93 13.50 -18.92 -10.48
N GLY A 94 12.40 -18.56 -9.83
CA GLY A 94 11.31 -19.46 -9.46
C GLY A 94 10.18 -19.59 -10.49
N ALA A 95 10.24 -18.90 -11.64
CA ALA A 95 9.25 -19.05 -12.71
C ALA A 95 9.61 -20.25 -13.60
N CYS A 96 8.96 -21.38 -13.38
CA CYS A 96 9.06 -22.54 -14.29
C CYS A 96 8.55 -22.14 -15.68
N ASP A 97 9.42 -22.19 -16.69
CA ASP A 97 9.27 -22.47 -18.14
C ASP A 97 7.96 -22.10 -18.88
N SER A 98 7.14 -21.19 -18.37
CA SER A 98 6.00 -20.65 -19.09
C SER A 98 6.44 -19.38 -19.81
N GLU A 99 6.72 -19.54 -21.10
CA GLU A 99 7.19 -18.55 -22.07
C GLU A 99 6.33 -17.27 -22.15
N SER A 100 5.12 -17.28 -21.58
CA SER A 100 4.21 -16.12 -21.54
C SER A 100 4.33 -15.25 -20.28
N LEU A 101 4.90 -15.76 -19.18
CA LEU A 101 4.98 -15.07 -17.88
C LEU A 101 6.19 -14.13 -17.73
N THR A 102 7.16 -14.23 -18.63
CA THR A 102 8.53 -13.68 -18.48
C THR A 102 8.69 -12.21 -18.86
N LYS A 103 7.66 -11.55 -19.43
CA LYS A 103 7.85 -10.20 -20.00
C LYS A 103 7.88 -9.07 -18.97
N ARG A 104 7.26 -9.20 -17.78
CA ARG A 104 7.15 -8.09 -16.83
C ARG A 104 7.94 -8.32 -15.54
N GLN A 105 8.87 -7.41 -15.27
CA GLN A 105 9.72 -7.42 -14.09
C GLN A 105 8.91 -7.10 -12.82
N PRO A 106 9.05 -7.87 -11.72
CA PRO A 106 8.35 -7.58 -10.47
C PRO A 106 8.81 -6.22 -9.89
N SER A 107 7.85 -5.46 -9.37
CA SER A 107 8.14 -4.14 -8.78
C SER A 107 8.84 -4.28 -7.42
N ARG A 108 9.51 -3.20 -6.98
CA ARG A 108 10.14 -3.14 -5.64
C ARG A 108 9.11 -3.36 -4.52
N VAL A 109 7.92 -2.78 -4.67
CA VAL A 109 6.83 -2.87 -3.71
C VAL A 109 6.34 -4.31 -3.60
N MET A 110 6.13 -4.98 -4.73
CA MET A 110 5.65 -6.36 -4.77
C MET A 110 6.60 -7.32 -4.06
N VAL A 111 7.91 -7.25 -4.35
CA VAL A 111 8.87 -8.20 -3.76
C VAL A 111 9.03 -7.98 -2.24
N VAL A 112 8.91 -6.74 -1.76
CA VAL A 112 8.97 -6.44 -0.32
C VAL A 112 7.69 -6.89 0.38
N ILE A 113 6.52 -6.61 -0.18
CA ILE A 113 5.24 -7.06 0.37
C ILE A 113 5.18 -8.59 0.45
N ALA A 114 5.58 -9.28 -0.62
CA ALA A 114 5.60 -10.74 -0.66
C ALA A 114 6.52 -11.33 0.42
N LEU A 115 7.69 -10.73 0.64
CA LEU A 115 8.60 -11.15 1.70
C LEU A 115 8.00 -10.94 3.09
N ILE A 116 7.43 -9.76 3.36
CA ILE A 116 6.79 -9.44 4.64
C ILE A 116 5.65 -10.42 4.91
N TRP A 117 4.79 -10.66 3.92
CA TRP A 117 3.68 -11.58 4.09
C TRP A 117 4.14 -13.01 4.36
N LYS A 118 5.17 -13.49 3.64
CA LYS A 118 5.81 -14.79 3.91
C LYS A 118 6.36 -14.87 5.34
N ALA A 119 7.01 -13.82 5.82
CA ALA A 119 7.54 -13.77 7.19
C ALA A 119 6.44 -13.80 8.24
N ILE A 120 5.34 -13.05 8.03
CA ILE A 120 4.16 -13.06 8.91
C ILE A 120 3.54 -14.46 8.97
N LEU A 121 3.36 -15.11 7.81
CA LEU A 121 2.83 -16.48 7.74
C LEU A 121 3.72 -17.48 8.48
N ALA A 122 5.05 -17.36 8.32
CA ALA A 122 6.00 -18.23 9.02
C ALA A 122 5.97 -18.01 10.54
N ALA A 123 5.89 -16.76 11.00
CA ALA A 123 5.78 -16.42 12.42
C ALA A 123 4.48 -16.96 13.03
N ALA A 124 3.34 -16.74 12.36
CA ALA A 124 2.04 -17.23 12.80
C ALA A 124 2.01 -18.77 12.90
N ASN A 125 2.63 -19.47 11.95
CA ASN A 125 2.72 -20.92 12.00
C ASN A 125 3.65 -21.42 13.13
N ALA A 126 4.75 -20.71 13.39
CA ALA A 126 5.65 -21.05 14.50
C ALA A 126 4.98 -20.86 15.86
N GLU A 127 4.11 -19.86 15.99
CA GLU A 127 3.39 -19.57 17.23
C GLU A 127 2.20 -20.51 17.48
N HIS A 128 1.42 -20.81 16.44
CA HIS A 128 0.17 -21.56 16.59
C HIS A 128 0.26 -23.03 16.15
N GLY A 129 1.39 -23.47 15.62
CA GLY A 129 1.59 -24.84 15.13
C GLY A 129 0.82 -25.20 13.86
N ASN A 130 0.08 -24.25 13.28
CA ASN A 130 -0.62 -24.42 12.02
C ASN A 130 -0.67 -23.14 11.19
N PHE A 131 -0.78 -23.31 9.88
CA PHE A 131 -1.13 -22.21 9.01
C PHE A 131 -2.60 -21.82 9.24
N ARG A 132 -2.90 -20.53 9.06
CA ARG A 132 -4.26 -19.99 9.08
C ARG A 132 -4.52 -19.29 7.76
N ALA A 133 -5.79 -19.21 7.38
CA ALA A 133 -6.17 -18.39 6.24
C ALA A 133 -5.70 -16.94 6.46
N SER A 134 -5.06 -16.37 5.45
CA SER A 134 -4.50 -15.02 5.53
C SER A 134 -4.94 -14.23 4.31
N ILE A 135 -5.24 -12.95 4.53
CA ILE A 135 -5.61 -12.00 3.50
C ILE A 135 -4.58 -10.88 3.50
N LEU A 136 -3.99 -10.62 2.34
CA LEU A 136 -3.14 -9.47 2.10
C LEU A 136 -3.94 -8.42 1.33
N CYS A 137 -4.20 -7.29 1.96
CA CYS A 137 -4.85 -6.13 1.33
C CYS A 137 -3.80 -5.07 0.98
N HIS A 138 -3.82 -4.59 -0.26
CA HIS A 138 -2.95 -3.52 -0.72
C HIS A 138 -3.77 -2.37 -1.32
N SER A 139 -3.57 -1.16 -0.80
CA SER A 139 -4.22 0.05 -1.31
C SER A 139 -3.52 0.57 -2.56
N LEU A 140 -4.29 0.84 -3.60
CA LEU A 140 -3.82 1.37 -4.87
C LEU A 140 -4.39 2.77 -5.11
N ASN A 141 -3.51 3.75 -5.31
CA ASN A 141 -3.93 5.07 -5.79
C ASN A 141 -4.55 4.95 -7.19
N LEU A 142 -5.75 5.50 -7.36
CA LEU A 142 -6.50 5.50 -8.62
C LEU A 142 -6.34 6.78 -9.44
N ARG A 143 -5.75 7.86 -8.88
CA ARG A 143 -5.44 9.07 -9.65
C ARG A 143 -4.59 8.72 -10.87
N GLY A 144 -4.98 9.21 -12.04
CA GLY A 144 -4.33 8.91 -13.32
C GLY A 144 -4.48 7.46 -13.80
N LYS A 145 -5.33 6.64 -13.16
CA LYS A 145 -5.55 5.21 -13.50
C LYS A 145 -7.00 4.85 -13.76
N THR A 146 -7.86 5.85 -13.88
CA THR A 146 -9.27 5.69 -14.25
C THR A 146 -9.49 6.14 -15.69
N ALA A 147 -10.52 5.61 -16.37
CA ALA A 147 -11.00 6.17 -17.64
C ALA A 147 -11.65 7.56 -17.47
N LEU A 148 -12.02 7.91 -16.23
CA LEU A 148 -12.53 9.23 -15.88
C LEU A 148 -11.41 10.28 -15.90
N PRO A 149 -11.66 11.50 -16.41
CA PRO A 149 -10.67 12.57 -16.48
C PRO A 149 -10.48 13.25 -15.11
N ILE A 150 -10.10 12.45 -14.10
CA ILE A 150 -9.89 12.93 -12.73
C ILE A 150 -8.53 13.61 -12.64
N PRO A 151 -8.46 14.88 -12.21
CA PRO A 151 -7.20 15.60 -12.04
C PRO A 151 -6.28 14.95 -10.98
N ASP A 152 -4.97 14.99 -11.20
CA ASP A 152 -3.98 14.45 -10.25
C ASP A 152 -3.96 15.19 -8.90
N ASN A 153 -4.40 16.46 -8.87
CA ASN A 153 -4.54 17.25 -7.65
C ASN A 153 -5.91 17.13 -6.98
N SER A 154 -6.71 16.12 -7.35
CA SER A 154 -7.98 15.83 -6.68
C SER A 154 -7.74 15.42 -5.22
N PHE A 155 -8.39 16.12 -4.30
CA PHE A 155 -8.28 15.89 -2.87
C PHE A 155 -9.39 14.97 -2.38
N GLY A 156 -9.04 14.10 -1.45
CA GLY A 156 -9.96 13.16 -0.82
C GLY A 156 -9.54 11.71 -0.99
N ASN A 157 -10.46 10.79 -0.75
CA ASN A 157 -10.21 9.36 -0.89
C ASN A 157 -10.42 8.90 -2.33
N LEU A 158 -9.32 8.55 -3.02
CA LEU A 158 -9.38 7.97 -4.36
C LEU A 158 -8.40 6.80 -4.48
N TYR A 159 -8.77 5.69 -3.84
CA TYR A 159 -8.01 4.45 -3.84
C TYR A 159 -8.91 3.23 -3.99
N ASN A 160 -8.32 2.12 -4.38
CA ASN A 160 -8.95 0.80 -4.33
C ASN A 160 -8.17 -0.12 -3.39
N LEU A 161 -8.83 -1.11 -2.79
CA LEU A 161 -8.20 -2.17 -2.01
C LEU A 161 -8.14 -3.42 -2.87
N HIS A 162 -6.94 -3.83 -3.25
CA HIS A 162 -6.74 -5.11 -3.92
C HIS A 162 -6.35 -6.18 -2.88
N GLY A 163 -7.08 -7.30 -2.86
CA GLY A 163 -6.90 -8.36 -1.88
C GLY A 163 -6.38 -9.65 -2.53
N GLY A 164 -5.38 -10.27 -1.92
CA GLY A 164 -5.00 -11.65 -2.21
C GLY A 164 -5.28 -12.54 -1.01
N GLN A 165 -5.89 -13.72 -1.24
CA GLN A 165 -6.16 -14.70 -0.20
C GLN A 165 -5.18 -15.87 -0.31
N CYS A 166 -4.65 -16.31 0.82
CA CYS A 166 -3.89 -17.55 0.94
C CYS A 166 -4.69 -18.54 1.79
N SER A 167 -5.09 -19.66 1.18
CA SER A 167 -5.77 -20.76 1.87
C SER A 167 -4.78 -21.86 2.27
N MET A 168 -5.20 -22.74 3.17
CA MET A 168 -4.41 -23.86 3.68
C MET A 168 -3.92 -24.81 2.58
N GLU A 169 -4.74 -25.04 1.56
CA GLU A 169 -4.42 -25.94 0.44
C GLU A 169 -3.31 -25.36 -0.44
N THR A 170 -3.28 -24.04 -0.60
CA THR A 170 -2.30 -23.35 -1.45
C THR A 170 -0.89 -23.34 -0.84
N MET A 171 -0.77 -23.33 0.50
CA MET A 171 0.54 -23.34 1.17
C MET A 171 1.28 -24.69 1.10
N ARG A 172 0.58 -25.79 0.81
CA ARG A 172 1.17 -27.12 0.71
C ARG A 172 2.00 -27.30 -0.59
N SER A 173 1.75 -26.51 -1.63
CA SER A 173 2.55 -26.49 -2.86
C SER A 173 3.66 -25.42 -2.78
N ARG A 174 4.83 -25.82 -2.28
CA ARG A 174 5.90 -24.93 -1.78
C ARG A 174 6.56 -23.96 -2.78
N LEU A 175 6.16 -23.84 -4.05
CA LEU A 175 6.90 -23.01 -5.02
C LEU A 175 6.08 -22.14 -5.98
N ASN A 176 4.75 -22.23 -6.04
CA ASN A 176 3.98 -21.57 -7.11
C ASN A 176 3.24 -20.29 -6.69
N TYR A 177 3.28 -19.90 -5.42
CA TYR A 177 2.40 -18.85 -4.90
C TYR A 177 2.82 -17.42 -5.29
N MET A 178 4.13 -17.12 -5.31
CA MET A 178 4.62 -15.83 -5.82
C MET A 178 4.26 -15.63 -7.30
N ASN A 179 4.27 -16.71 -8.09
CA ASN A 179 3.93 -16.66 -9.52
C ASN A 179 2.41 -16.46 -9.72
N TRP A 180 1.56 -17.12 -8.93
CA TRP A 180 0.11 -16.93 -8.98
C TRP A 180 -0.31 -15.53 -8.53
N TRP A 181 0.35 -14.97 -7.52
CA TRP A 181 0.09 -13.62 -7.02
C TRP A 181 0.57 -12.53 -8.00
N MET A 182 1.67 -12.77 -8.73
CA MET A 182 2.11 -11.88 -9.82
C MET A 182 1.15 -11.90 -11.01
N HIS A 183 0.52 -13.05 -11.31
CA HIS A 183 -0.45 -13.19 -12.41
C HIS A 183 -1.66 -12.25 -12.27
N PHE A 184 -2.16 -12.02 -11.04
CA PHE A 184 -3.33 -11.16 -10.78
C PHE A 184 -3.02 -9.65 -10.72
N MET A 185 -1.78 -9.27 -10.41
CA MET A 185 -1.36 -7.86 -10.29
C MET A 185 -0.88 -7.24 -11.62
N ILE A 186 -0.77 -8.03 -12.69
CA ILE A 186 -0.23 -7.62 -13.99
C ILE A 186 -1.32 -7.35 -15.03
N GLN A 187 -2.56 -7.81 -14.80
CA GLN A 187 -3.75 -7.42 -15.57
C GLN A 187 -4.32 -6.10 -15.06
#